data_AF-A0A7K3D8T3-F1
#
_entry.id   AF-A0A7K3D8T3-F1
#
_cell.length_a   1.000
_cell.length_b   1.000
_cell.length_c   1.000
_cell.angle_alpha   90.00
_cell.angle_beta   90.00
_cell.angle_gamma   90.00
#
_symmetry.space_group_name_H-M   'P 1'
#
loop_
_entity.id
_entity.type
_entity.pdbx_description
1 polymer ?
#
loop_
_entity_poly.entity_id
_entity_poly.type
_entity_poly.pdbx_seq_one_letter_code
_entity_poly.pdbx_strand_id
1 'polypeptide(L)'
;SVFEHRAVVVGRGREELVAGVAALARGEVSADVVAGAATSAGAGPVLVFPGQGSQWAGMGAQLLEESPVFEARIGECERALS
;
A
#
# COMPACT_ATOMS: atom_id res chain seq x y z
N SER A 1 -4.90 -4.13 -17.61
CA SER A 1 -5.02 -2.75 -18.11
C SER A 1 -4.22 -2.64 -19.39
N VAL A 2 -4.79 -2.02 -20.43
CA VAL A 2 -4.20 -1.95 -21.78
C VAL A 2 -3.34 -0.71 -22.02
N PHE A 3 -3.46 0.34 -21.20
CA PHE A 3 -2.70 1.59 -21.36
C PHE A 3 -1.36 1.56 -20.60
N GLU A 4 -0.38 2.27 -21.15
CA GLU A 4 0.95 2.45 -20.55
C GLU A 4 0.88 3.38 -19.33
N HIS A 5 0.35 4.60 -19.49
CA HIS A 5 0.21 5.54 -18.38
C HIS A 5 -0.96 5.16 -17.46
N ARG A 6 -0.69 5.05 -16.17
CA ARG A 6 -1.65 4.63 -15.14
C ARG A 6 -1.52 5.49 -13.91
N ALA A 7 -2.64 5.63 -13.21
CA ALA A 7 -2.68 6.27 -11.91
C ALA A 7 -3.65 5.55 -10.97
N VAL A 8 -3.37 5.64 -9.68
CA VAL A 8 -4.20 5.16 -8.57
C VAL A 8 -4.36 6.29 -7.57
N VAL A 9 -5.59 6.52 -7.12
CA VAL A 9 -5.92 7.45 -6.03
C VAL A 9 -6.40 6.63 -4.85
N VAL A 10 -5.78 6.81 -3.68
CA VAL A 10 -6.14 6.14 -2.44
C VAL A 10 -6.88 7.13 -1.54
N GLY A 11 -7.94 6.71 -0.88
CA GLY A 11 -8.70 7.58 0.02
C GLY A 11 -9.77 6.80 0.76
N ARG A 12 -10.19 7.32 1.92
CA ARG A 12 -11.22 6.73 2.79
C ARG A 12 -12.64 7.14 2.39
N GLY A 13 -12.79 8.15 1.54
CA GLY A 13 -14.09 8.67 1.16
C GLY A 13 -14.10 9.48 -0.13
N ARG A 14 -15.31 9.82 -0.59
CA ARG A 14 -15.54 10.49 -1.88
C ARG A 14 -14.79 11.81 -2.01
N GLU A 15 -14.76 12.62 -0.96
CA GLU A 15 -14.13 13.96 -1.00
C GLU A 15 -12.63 13.84 -1.27
N GLU A 16 -11.93 12.96 -0.53
CA GLU A 16 -10.51 12.66 -0.72
C GLU A 16 -10.23 12.15 -2.14
N LEU A 17 -11.05 11.21 -2.62
CA LEU A 17 -10.90 10.64 -3.96
C LEU A 17 -11.08 11.70 -5.07
N VAL A 18 -12.07 12.58 -4.93
CA VAL A 18 -12.31 13.67 -5.90
C VAL A 18 -11.15 14.66 -5.89
N ALA A 19 -10.64 15.03 -4.70
CA ALA A 19 -9.48 15.91 -4.58
C ALA A 19 -8.24 15.29 -5.24
N GLY A 20 -7.99 13.99 -5.02
CA GLY A 20 -6.88 13.27 -5.63
C GLY A 20 -6.97 13.18 -7.15
N VAL A 21 -8.16 12.89 -7.71
CA VAL A 21 -8.38 12.90 -9.17
C VAL A 21 -8.16 14.31 -9.75
N ALA A 22 -8.60 15.35 -9.04
CA ALA A 22 -8.38 16.72 -9.49
C ALA A 22 -6.90 17.13 -9.48
N ALA A 23 -6.14 16.73 -8.45
CA ALA A 23 -4.69 16.93 -8.40
C ALA A 23 -3.97 16.20 -9.53
N LEU A 24 -4.34 14.92 -9.78
CA LEU A 24 -3.82 14.14 -10.90
C LEU A 24 -4.07 14.84 -12.24
N ALA A 25 -5.27 15.35 -12.47
CA ALA A 25 -5.63 16.04 -13.71
C ALA A 25 -4.83 17.34 -13.93
N ARG A 26 -4.37 17.98 -12.86
CA ARG A 26 -3.49 19.17 -12.91
C ARG A 26 -2.00 18.84 -12.97
N GLY A 27 -1.63 17.55 -12.86
CA GLY A 27 -0.22 17.12 -12.79
C GLY A 27 0.46 17.50 -11.48
N GLU A 28 -0.30 17.71 -10.41
CA GLU A 28 0.22 18.09 -9.10
C GLU A 28 0.67 16.86 -8.30
N VAL A 29 1.72 17.03 -7.50
CA VAL A 29 2.16 16.00 -6.54
C VAL A 29 1.17 15.96 -5.37
N SER A 30 0.66 14.77 -5.08
CA SER A 30 -0.19 14.51 -3.92
C SER A 30 0.22 13.18 -3.27
N ALA A 31 0.17 13.12 -1.94
CA ALA A 31 0.56 11.93 -1.18
C ALA A 31 -0.32 10.71 -1.50
N ASP A 32 -1.57 10.96 -1.87
CA ASP A 32 -2.59 9.95 -2.10
C ASP A 32 -2.69 9.50 -3.57
N VAL A 33 -1.84 10.05 -4.44
CA VAL A 33 -1.84 9.78 -5.88
C VAL A 33 -0.53 9.13 -6.30
N VAL A 34 -0.62 7.93 -6.86
CA VAL A 34 0.51 7.24 -7.49
C VAL A 34 0.26 7.19 -8.98
N ALA A 35 1.14 7.80 -9.78
CA ALA A 35 1.09 7.77 -11.23
C ALA A 35 2.42 7.30 -11.83
N GLY A 36 2.36 6.60 -12.96
CA GLY A 36 3.56 6.12 -13.64
C GLY A 36 3.26 5.46 -14.98
N ALA A 37 4.32 5.16 -15.72
CA ALA A 37 4.26 4.33 -16.92
C ALA A 37 4.44 2.86 -16.53
N ALA A 38 3.56 2.00 -17.00
CA ALA A 38 3.65 0.57 -16.80
C ALA A 38 4.81 0.00 -17.63
N THR A 39 5.81 -0.54 -16.96
CA THR A 39 6.90 -1.27 -17.60
C THR A 39 6.54 -2.75 -17.73
N SER A 40 7.20 -3.45 -18.67
CA SER A 40 7.11 -4.90 -18.76
C SER A 40 7.59 -5.52 -17.45
N ALA A 41 6.73 -6.27 -16.77
CA ALA A 41 7.12 -7.04 -15.61
C ALA A 41 8.15 -8.09 -16.07
N GLY A 42 9.43 -7.86 -15.77
CA GLY A 42 10.52 -8.78 -16.09
C GLY A 42 10.39 -10.09 -15.31
N ALA A 43 11.29 -10.35 -14.37
CA ALA A 43 11.19 -11.55 -13.51
C ALA A 43 10.05 -11.50 -12.46
N GLY A 44 9.33 -10.37 -12.35
CA GLY A 44 8.29 -10.15 -11.33
C GLY A 44 8.82 -9.56 -10.02
N PRO A 45 7.96 -9.34 -9.02
CA PRO A 45 8.35 -8.78 -7.72
C PRO A 45 9.15 -9.79 -6.88
N VAL A 46 10.10 -9.28 -6.07
CA VAL A 46 10.87 -10.05 -5.09
C VAL A 46 10.51 -9.56 -3.69
N LEU A 47 10.27 -10.49 -2.75
CA LEU A 47 10.02 -10.16 -1.34
C LEU A 47 11.35 -10.02 -0.59
N VAL A 48 11.57 -8.86 0.02
CA VAL A 48 12.77 -8.56 0.82
C VAL A 48 12.37 -8.48 2.29
N PHE A 49 13.03 -9.27 3.14
CA PHE A 49 12.79 -9.31 4.59
C PHE A 49 13.96 -8.61 5.31
N PRO A 50 13.78 -7.37 5.80
CA PRO A 50 14.84 -6.63 6.47
C PRO A 50 15.18 -7.23 7.84
N GLY A 51 16.40 -6.93 8.31
CA GLY A 51 16.82 -7.21 9.68
C GLY A 51 16.31 -6.17 10.68
N GLN A 52 17.08 -5.92 11.74
CA GLN A 52 16.74 -4.93 12.77
C GLN A 52 16.93 -3.49 12.28
N GLY A 53 16.03 -2.58 12.69
CA GLY A 53 16.18 -1.12 12.52
C GLY A 53 15.00 -0.41 11.85
N SER A 54 14.07 -1.13 11.21
CA SER A 54 12.89 -0.54 10.55
C SER A 54 11.64 -0.49 11.43
N GLN A 55 11.70 -1.05 12.64
CA GLN A 55 10.56 -1.11 13.55
C GLN A 55 10.26 0.24 14.21
N TRP A 56 8.98 0.52 14.44
CA TRP A 56 8.49 1.69 15.19
C TRP A 56 7.35 1.27 16.13
N ALA A 57 7.12 2.04 17.19
CA ALA A 57 6.12 1.72 18.20
C ALA A 57 4.70 1.77 17.61
N GLY A 58 3.98 0.64 17.65
CA GLY A 58 2.64 0.52 17.05
C GLY A 58 2.63 -0.02 15.62
N MET A 59 3.79 -0.40 15.06
CA MET A 59 3.88 -1.00 13.73
C MET A 59 2.93 -2.20 13.59
N GLY A 60 2.05 -2.14 12.59
CA GLY A 60 1.09 -3.21 12.29
C GLY A 60 -0.17 -3.22 13.15
N ALA A 61 -0.30 -2.37 14.18
CA ALA A 61 -1.46 -2.36 15.08
C ALA A 61 -2.78 -2.09 14.33
N GLN A 62 -2.82 -1.05 13.50
CA GLN A 62 -4.02 -0.75 12.70
C GLN A 62 -4.35 -1.87 11.70
N LEU A 63 -3.34 -2.59 11.18
CA LEU A 63 -3.56 -3.73 10.30
C LEU A 63 -4.12 -4.95 11.03
N LEU A 64 -3.82 -5.13 12.33
CA LEU A 64 -4.47 -6.16 13.14
C LEU A 64 -5.97 -5.89 13.26
N GLU A 65 -6.38 -4.63 13.31
CA GLU A 65 -7.79 -4.24 13.43
C GLU A 65 -8.53 -4.24 12.08
N GLU A 66 -7.87 -3.81 11.00
CA GLU A 66 -8.51 -3.55 9.70
C GLU A 66 -8.34 -4.69 8.68
N SER A 67 -7.40 -5.61 8.87
CA SER A 67 -7.07 -6.66 7.90
C SER A 67 -7.20 -8.07 8.50
N PRO A 68 -8.29 -8.80 8.19
CA PRO A 68 -8.51 -10.16 8.70
C PRO A 68 -7.39 -11.15 8.34
N VAL A 69 -6.72 -10.95 7.19
CA VAL A 69 -5.61 -11.80 6.77
C VAL A 69 -4.36 -11.54 7.62
N PHE A 70 -4.09 -10.28 7.96
CA PHE A 70 -2.95 -9.91 8.79
C PHE A 70 -3.16 -10.40 10.23
N GLU A 71 -4.35 -10.15 10.79
CA GLU A 71 -4.76 -10.64 12.11
C GLU A 71 -4.57 -12.16 12.23
N ALA A 72 -5.13 -12.93 11.30
CA ALA A 72 -5.05 -14.39 11.32
C ALA A 72 -3.58 -14.87 11.30
N ARG A 73 -2.74 -14.26 10.47
CA ARG A 73 -1.33 -14.65 10.34
C ARG A 73 -0.50 -14.29 11.58
N ILE A 74 -0.73 -13.14 12.20
CA ILE A 74 -0.05 -12.78 13.44
C ILE A 74 -0.50 -13.69 14.59
N GLY A 75 -1.78 -14.05 14.67
CA GLY A 75 -2.26 -15.02 15.67
C GLY A 75 -1.65 -16.42 15.49
N GLU A 76 -1.35 -16.85 14.27
CA GLU A 76 -0.56 -18.08 14.03
C GLU A 76 0.88 -17.94 14.56
N CYS A 77 1.53 -16.81 14.31
CA CYS A 77 2.88 -16.55 14.83
C CYS A 77 2.91 -16.52 16.36
N GLU A 78 1.92 -15.90 17.00
CA GLU A 78 1.81 -15.86 18.47
C GLU A 78 1.75 -17.28 19.06
N ARG A 79 0.87 -18.14 18.54
CA ARG A 79 0.76 -19.54 18.98
C ARG A 79 2.03 -20.36 18.74
N ALA A 80 2.82 -20.02 17.72
CA ALA A 80 4.06 -20.74 17.39
C ALA A 80 5.25 -20.29 18.26
N LEU A 81 5.17 -19.11 18.87
CA LEU A 81 6.26 -18.49 19.64
C LEU A 81 6.00 -18.45 21.15
N SER A 82 4.78 -18.81 21.58
CA SER A 82 4.39 -19.01 22.99
C SER A 82 4.85 -20.36 23.52
#